data_AF-A0A958KIA2-F1
#
_entry.id   AF-A0A958KIA2-F1
#
_cell.length_a   1.000
_cell.length_b   1.000
_cell.length_c   1.000
_cell.angle_alpha   90.00
_cell.angle_beta   90.00
_cell.angle_gamma   90.00
#
_symmetry.space_group_name_H-M   'P 1'
#
loop_
_entity.id
_entity.type
_entity.pdbx_description
1 polymer ?
#
loop_
_entity_poly.entity_id
_entity_poly.type
_entity_poly.pdbx_seq_one_letter_code
_entity_poly.pdbx_strand_id
1 'polypeptide(L)' 'MFRQVHSRRKREKQVRQFDLHGEVQLGNRTRFSICGTDFDVDSNTFVIGDLELGKVASVHGVISPGSGCYATKIKISAA' A
#
# COMPACT_ATOMS: atom_id res chain seq x y z
N MET A 1 22.63 20.96 -39.30
CA MET A 1 22.41 19.54 -38.96
C MET A 1 21.88 19.50 -37.52
N PHE A 2 20.56 19.36 -37.31
CA PHE A 2 19.94 19.49 -35.98
C PHE A 2 19.62 18.13 -35.37
N ARG A 3 19.99 17.99 -34.09
CA ARG A 3 20.02 16.78 -33.27
C ARG A 3 18.62 16.47 -32.73
N GLN A 4 18.21 15.21 -32.85
CA GLN A 4 17.07 14.62 -32.13
C GLN A 4 17.17 14.86 -30.62
N VAL A 5 16.06 15.25 -29.99
CA VAL A 5 15.78 14.90 -28.58
C VAL A 5 14.35 14.39 -28.53
N HIS A 6 14.20 13.07 -28.61
CA HIS A 6 12.97 12.39 -28.22
C HIS A 6 12.78 12.58 -26.72
N SER A 7 12.01 13.60 -26.34
CA SER A 7 11.60 13.83 -24.96
C SER A 7 10.62 12.71 -24.57
N ARG A 8 11.17 11.61 -24.03
CA ARG A 8 10.38 10.58 -23.37
C ARG A 8 9.75 11.22 -22.14
N ARG A 9 8.51 11.69 -22.26
CA ARG A 9 7.65 12.02 -21.11
C ARG A 9 7.58 10.78 -20.22
N LYS A 10 8.41 10.72 -19.18
CA LYS A 10 8.21 9.86 -18.02
C LYS A 10 6.77 10.15 -17.58
N ARG A 11 5.84 9.22 -17.81
CA ARG A 11 4.57 9.24 -17.10
C ARG A 11 4.92 8.98 -15.65
N GLU A 12 5.23 10.04 -14.91
CA GLU A 12 5.23 10.04 -13.46
C GLU A 12 3.77 9.83 -13.06
N LYS A 13 3.34 8.57 -13.11
CA LYS A 13 2.13 8.11 -12.48
C LYS A 13 2.31 8.56 -11.03
N GLN A 14 1.58 9.59 -10.59
CA GLN A 14 1.62 10.06 -9.22
C GLN A 14 1.13 8.92 -8.33
N VAL A 15 2.06 8.07 -7.92
CA VAL A 15 1.80 7.05 -6.94
C VAL A 15 1.80 7.79 -5.61
N ARG A 16 0.60 8.05 -5.07
CA ARG A 16 0.47 8.67 -3.74
C ARG A 16 0.80 7.59 -2.72
N GLN A 17 1.60 7.91 -1.71
CA GLN A 17 1.86 6.99 -0.61
C GLN A 17 0.84 7.20 0.51
N PHE A 18 0.63 6.18 1.32
CA PHE A 18 -0.18 6.27 2.53
C PHE A 18 0.47 5.50 3.67
N ASP A 19 0.24 6.02 4.88
CA ASP A 19 0.70 5.44 6.14
C ASP A 19 -0.52 5.28 7.04
N LEU A 20 -0.81 4.05 7.45
CA LEU A 20 -1.85 3.71 8.39
C LEU A 20 -1.22 3.11 9.63
N HIS A 21 -1.78 3.43 10.79
CA HIS A 21 -1.41 2.81 12.04
C HIS A 21 -2.67 2.59 12.86
N GLY A 22 -2.88 1.36 13.32
CA GLY A 22 -4.04 1.02 14.12
C GLY A 22 -4.31 -0.48 14.14
N GLU A 23 -5.46 -0.84 14.66
CA GLU A 23 -5.90 -2.23 14.73
C GLU A 23 -6.26 -2.78 13.35
N VAL A 24 -5.77 -3.98 13.06
CA VAL A 24 -6.09 -4.72 11.84
C VAL A 24 -7.51 -5.25 11.96
N GLN A 25 -8.36 -4.82 11.04
CA GLN A 25 -9.75 -5.22 10.94
C GLN A 25 -9.99 -5.98 9.64
N LEU A 26 -11.09 -6.71 9.59
CA LEU A 26 -11.56 -7.32 8.36
C LEU A 26 -12.03 -6.21 7.42
N GLY A 27 -11.39 -6.08 6.27
CA GLY A 27 -11.85 -5.20 5.20
C GLY A 27 -12.87 -5.89 4.31
N ASN A 28 -13.18 -5.28 3.17
CA ASN A 28 -14.13 -5.86 2.23
C ASN A 28 -13.58 -7.15 1.56
N ARG A 29 -14.33 -8.25 1.64
CA ARG A 29 -14.00 -9.58 1.09
C ARG A 29 -12.68 -10.14 1.64
N THR A 30 -11.60 -10.00 0.88
CA THR A 30 -10.27 -10.56 1.15
C THR A 30 -9.26 -9.48 1.54
N ARG A 31 -9.73 -8.25 1.79
CA ARG A 31 -8.89 -7.11 2.17
C ARG A 31 -8.78 -6.97 3.67
N PHE A 32 -7.72 -6.31 4.09
CA PHE A 32 -7.56 -5.82 5.45
C PHE A 32 -7.93 -4.34 5.52
N SER A 33 -8.44 -3.92 6.67
CA SER A 33 -8.76 -2.53 6.94
C SER A 33 -8.03 -2.07 8.18
N ILE A 34 -7.50 -0.85 8.16
CA ILE A 34 -6.99 -0.18 9.36
C ILE A 34 -7.63 1.20 9.42
N CYS A 35 -8.27 1.51 10.55
CA CYS A 35 -8.97 2.78 10.76
C CYS A 35 -10.01 3.08 9.65
N GLY A 36 -10.70 2.04 9.14
CA GLY A 36 -11.69 2.16 8.06
C GLY A 36 -11.12 2.37 6.66
N THR A 37 -9.80 2.29 6.48
CA THR A 37 -9.16 2.31 5.17
C THR A 37 -8.80 0.90 4.73
N ASP A 38 -9.47 0.43 3.69
CA ASP A 38 -9.21 -0.87 3.08
C ASP A 38 -7.97 -0.81 2.18
N PHE A 39 -7.11 -1.81 2.31
CA PHE A 39 -5.95 -2.00 1.45
C PHE A 39 -5.83 -3.45 0.99
N ASP A 40 -5.27 -3.60 -0.21
CA ASP A 40 -4.95 -4.89 -0.79
C ASP A 40 -3.56 -5.33 -0.34
N VAL A 41 -3.41 -6.63 -0.11
CA VAL A 41 -2.16 -7.28 0.27
C VAL A 41 -1.87 -8.31 -0.80
N ASP A 42 -0.73 -8.17 -1.47
CA ASP A 42 -0.30 -9.06 -2.54
C ASP A 42 1.04 -9.74 -2.19
N SER A 43 1.51 -10.63 -3.06
CA SER A 43 2.75 -11.38 -2.81
C SER A 43 4.00 -10.50 -2.71
N ASN A 44 3.95 -9.24 -3.17
CA ASN A 44 5.03 -8.27 -3.02
C ASN A 44 4.96 -7.47 -1.72
N THR A 45 3.90 -7.62 -0.92
CA THR A 45 3.78 -6.94 0.36
C THR A 45 4.73 -7.55 1.38
N PHE A 46 5.62 -6.74 1.95
CA PHE A 46 6.55 -7.20 2.97
C PHE A 46 5.90 -7.16 4.36
N VAL A 47 5.55 -8.32 4.90
CA VAL A 47 4.90 -8.45 6.22
C VAL A 47 5.93 -8.86 7.27
N ILE A 48 6.05 -8.06 8.34
CA ILE A 48 6.91 -8.32 9.49
C ILE A 48 6.03 -8.67 10.69
N GLY A 49 6.03 -9.95 11.06
CA GLY A 49 5.17 -10.53 12.10
C GLY A 49 3.95 -11.25 11.54
N ASP A 50 3.10 -11.76 12.43
CA ASP A 50 1.87 -12.47 12.06
C ASP A 50 0.70 -11.50 11.91
N LEU A 51 0.21 -11.36 10.67
CA LEU A 51 -0.92 -10.49 10.35
C LEU A 51 -2.23 -11.15 10.82
N GLU A 52 -2.67 -10.80 12.02
CA GLU A 52 -3.90 -11.27 12.63
C GLU A 52 -4.89 -10.13 12.88
N LEU A 53 -6.18 -10.42 12.81
CA LEU A 53 -7.23 -9.48 13.17
C LEU A 53 -7.13 -9.11 14.66
N GLY A 54 -7.39 -7.84 14.98
CA GLY A 54 -7.30 -7.33 16.36
C GLY A 54 -5.88 -6.95 16.81
N LYS A 55 -4.84 -7.22 16.02
CA LYS A 55 -3.48 -6.77 16.32
C LYS A 55 -3.27 -5.33 15.84
N VAL A 56 -2.41 -4.59 16.53
CA VAL A 56 -1.99 -3.26 16.08
C VAL A 56 -0.90 -3.41 15.02
N ALA A 57 -1.06 -2.75 13.88
CA ALA A 57 -0.10 -2.76 12.79
C ALA A 57 0.15 -1.37 12.22
N SER A 58 1.36 -1.15 11.73
CA SER A 58 1.74 -0.04 10.87
C SER A 58 1.79 -0.53 9.43
N VAL A 59 1.00 0.07 8.55
CA VAL A 59 0.96 -0.26 7.12
C VAL A 59 1.44 0.94 6.33
N HIS A 60 2.46 0.70 5.51
CA HIS A 60 2.91 1.63 4.50
C HIS A 60 2.51 1.10 3.13
N GLY A 61 2.00 1.97 2.27
CA GLY A 61 1.46 1.56 0.99
C GLY A 61 1.43 2.65 -0.05
N VAL A 62 0.93 2.26 -1.22
CA VAL A 62 0.79 3.11 -2.39
C VAL A 62 -0.64 3.09 -2.92
N ILE A 63 -1.14 4.26 -3.26
CA ILE A 63 -2.41 4.46 -3.95
C ILE A 63 -2.10 4.54 -5.44
N SER A 64 -2.48 3.50 -6.18
CA SER A 64 -2.38 3.47 -7.63
C SER A 64 -3.69 3.98 -8.24
N PRO A 65 -3.68 5.05 -9.04
CA PRO A 65 -4.90 5.59 -9.64
C PRO A 65 -5.53 4.53 -10.56
N GLY A 66 -6.79 4.18 -10.27
CA GLY A 66 -7.57 3.17 -10.98
C GLY A 66 -7.46 1.74 -10.44
N SER A 67 -6.53 1.45 -9.53
CA SER A 67 -6.35 0.10 -8.96
C SER A 67 -6.61 0.05 -7.45
N GLY A 68 -6.48 1.17 -6.73
CA GLY A 68 -6.77 1.26 -5.29
C GLY A 68 -5.51 1.38 -4.42
N CYS A 69 -5.66 1.06 -3.14
CA CYS A 69 -4.62 1.13 -2.12
C CYS A 69 -3.95 -0.24 -1.96
N TYR A 70 -2.63 -0.29 -2.11
CA TYR A 70 -1.81 -1.50 -1.98
C TYR A 70 -0.81 -1.32 -0.85
N ALA A 71 -0.76 -2.29 0.06
CA ALA A 71 0.27 -2.31 1.08
C ALA A 71 1.60 -2.76 0.48
N THR A 72 2.67 -1.99 0.70
CA THR A 72 4.03 -2.37 0.34
C THR A 72 4.77 -2.95 1.54
N LYS A 73 4.44 -2.49 2.74
CA LYS A 73 5.04 -2.97 3.98
C LYS A 73 4.03 -2.95 5.12
N ILE A 74 3.98 -4.05 5.86
CA ILE A 74 3.15 -4.18 7.07
C ILE A 74 4.06 -4.58 8.21
N LYS A 75 4.01 -3.85 9.32
CA LYS A 75 4.72 -4.18 10.55
C LYS A 75 3.72 -4.35 11.67
N ILE A 76 3.65 -5.55 12.21
CA ILE A 76 2.81 -5.83 13.38
C ILE A 76 3.54 -5.32 14.63
N SER A 77 2.88 -4.45 15.38
CA SER A 77 3.32 -4.10 16.73
C SER A 77 2.85 -5.20 17.66
N ALA A 78 3.78 -6.03 18.11
CA ALA A 78 3.50 -6.99 19.17
C ALA A 78 3.03 -6.19 20.40
N ALA A 79 1.81 -6.49 20.86
CA ALA A 79 1.29 -6.05 22.15
C ALA A 79 1.86 -6.92 23.27
#